data_AF-X1M3M0-F1
#
_entry.id   AF-X1M3M0-F1
#
_cell.length_a   1.000
_cell.length_b   1.000
_cell.length_c   1.000
_cell.angle_alpha   90.00
_cell.angle_beta   90.00
_cell.angle_gamma   90.00
#
_symmetry.space_group_name_H-M   'P 1'
#
loop_
_entity.id
_entity.type
_entity.pdbx_description
1 polymer ?
#
loop_
_entity_poly.entity_id
_entity_poly.type
_entity_poly.pdbx_seq_one_letter_code
_entity_poly.pdbx_strand_id
1 'polypeptide(L)'
;DTEKISTGPRAAVSTLIARLGQGFNLDQIVATGVSGSGKTAIPKELEWAEYSSPLSIASGLLHLHPDAKTIVQIGGQSTLVIGLEDSLRKPWKVASNPLCAAGTGRFLEQQAYRLGISMEDFASLALQCEGAPPRIAARCSVFAKTDLIHLQQKGVSVGAMLY
;
A
#
# COMPACT_ATOMS: atom_id res chain seq x y z
N ASP A 1 -7.74 6.64 12.29
CA ASP A 1 -6.30 6.73 12.59
C ASP A 1 -5.56 6.96 11.28
N THR A 2 -4.95 8.12 11.11
CA THR A 2 -4.20 8.50 9.90
C THR A 2 -2.75 8.86 10.21
N GLU A 3 -2.32 8.78 11.47
CA GLU A 3 -0.98 9.19 11.88
C GLU A 3 0.03 8.07 11.57
N LYS A 4 1.00 8.40 10.71
CA LYS A 4 2.07 7.49 10.27
C LYS A 4 2.96 7.07 11.44
N ILE A 5 3.24 5.76 11.52
CA ILE A 5 4.18 5.21 12.51
C ILE A 5 5.46 4.77 11.80
N SER A 6 6.61 5.31 12.19
CA SER A 6 7.91 5.12 11.53
C SER A 6 8.94 4.34 12.37
N THR A 7 8.58 3.89 13.56
CA THR A 7 9.49 3.33 14.59
C THR A 7 9.66 1.81 14.52
N GLY A 8 9.21 1.18 13.43
CA GLY A 8 9.34 -0.26 13.17
C GLY A 8 8.13 -1.12 13.59
N PRO A 9 8.09 -2.41 13.22
CA PRO A 9 6.87 -3.23 13.32
C PRO A 9 6.30 -3.41 14.74
N ARG A 10 7.15 -3.69 15.73
CA ARG A 10 6.71 -3.86 17.14
C ARG A 10 6.14 -2.57 17.72
N ALA A 11 6.84 -1.44 17.50
CA ALA A 11 6.37 -0.14 17.94
C ALA A 11 5.06 0.23 17.25
N ALA A 12 4.93 -0.05 15.94
CA ALA A 12 3.69 0.15 15.20
C ALA A 12 2.52 -0.64 15.80
N VAL A 13 2.70 -1.94 16.06
CA VAL A 13 1.67 -2.77 16.72
C VAL A 13 1.27 -2.18 18.09
N SER A 14 2.25 -1.89 18.94
CA SER A 14 1.99 -1.38 20.30
C SER A 14 1.22 -0.05 20.26
N THR A 15 1.63 0.88 19.40
CA THR A 15 0.94 2.15 19.20
C THR A 15 -0.49 1.95 18.67
N LEU A 16 -0.70 1.05 17.71
CA LEU A 16 -2.04 0.78 17.16
C LEU A 16 -2.98 0.16 18.21
N ILE A 17 -2.50 -0.78 19.03
CA ILE A 17 -3.30 -1.36 20.12
C ILE A 17 -3.63 -0.30 21.17
N ALA A 18 -2.67 0.56 21.54
CA ALA A 18 -2.90 1.65 22.48
C ALA A 18 -3.97 2.63 21.96
N ARG A 19 -3.92 2.97 20.66
CA ARG A 19 -4.94 3.80 19.99
C ARG A 19 -6.31 3.12 19.96
N LEU A 20 -6.37 1.81 19.71
CA LEU A 20 -7.62 1.04 19.76
C LEU A 20 -8.28 1.14 21.16
N GLY A 21 -7.49 1.02 22.23
CA GLY A 21 -7.96 1.10 23.61
C GLY A 21 -8.53 2.48 24.02
N GLN A 22 -8.30 3.53 23.24
CA GLN A 22 -8.92 4.84 23.47
C GLN A 22 -10.38 4.89 23.01
N GLY A 23 -10.75 4.06 22.03
CA GLY A 23 -12.10 4.02 21.45
C GLY A 23 -12.90 2.79 21.85
N PHE A 24 -12.25 1.74 22.33
CA PHE A 24 -12.87 0.45 22.63
C PHE A 24 -12.38 -0.10 23.97
N ASN A 25 -13.29 -0.69 24.74
CA ASN A 25 -12.90 -1.49 25.90
C ASN A 25 -12.31 -2.81 25.39
N LEU A 26 -10.99 -2.98 25.55
CA LEU A 26 -10.28 -4.16 25.07
C LEU A 26 -10.76 -5.46 25.73
N ASP A 27 -11.31 -5.39 26.95
CA ASP A 27 -11.85 -6.55 27.67
C ASP A 27 -13.12 -7.12 27.01
N GLN A 28 -13.76 -6.35 26.12
CA GLN A 28 -14.95 -6.79 25.36
C GLN A 28 -14.60 -7.48 24.04
N ILE A 29 -13.30 -7.59 23.70
CA ILE A 29 -12.85 -8.26 22.48
C ILE A 29 -12.90 -9.77 22.67
N VAL A 30 -13.85 -10.42 21.99
CA VAL A 30 -14.06 -11.88 22.07
C VAL A 30 -13.17 -12.70 21.15
N ALA A 31 -12.58 -12.07 20.13
CA ALA A 31 -11.75 -12.74 19.14
C ALA A 31 -10.75 -11.77 18.50
N THR A 32 -9.58 -12.29 18.16
CA THR A 32 -8.46 -11.52 17.59
C THR A 32 -7.82 -12.29 16.45
N GLY A 33 -7.49 -11.57 15.37
CA GLY A 33 -6.84 -12.13 14.20
C GLY A 33 -5.76 -11.21 13.66
N VAL A 34 -4.75 -11.80 13.01
CA VAL A 34 -3.60 -11.08 12.45
C VAL A 34 -3.32 -11.47 11.01
N SER A 35 -2.77 -10.52 10.26
CA SER A 35 -2.30 -10.75 8.91
C SER A 35 -1.14 -9.81 8.55
N GLY A 36 -0.63 -9.92 7.32
CA GLY A 36 0.49 -9.10 6.84
C GLY A 36 1.86 -9.62 7.26
N SER A 37 2.91 -9.00 6.71
CA SER A 37 4.31 -9.36 7.00
C SER A 37 4.76 -9.01 8.42
N GLY A 38 4.09 -8.04 9.05
CA GLY A 38 4.38 -7.59 10.42
C GLY A 38 3.84 -8.51 11.51
N LYS A 39 3.05 -9.55 11.18
CA LYS A 39 2.43 -10.44 12.18
C LYS A 39 3.43 -11.16 13.09
N THR A 40 4.67 -11.35 12.63
CA THR A 40 5.76 -11.94 13.42
C THR A 40 6.18 -11.09 14.61
N ALA A 41 5.78 -9.81 14.63
CA ALA A 41 5.98 -8.92 15.77
C ALA A 41 4.99 -9.18 16.92
N ILE A 42 3.91 -9.93 16.66
CA ILE A 42 2.90 -10.29 17.66
C ILE A 42 3.41 -11.48 18.49
N PRO A 43 3.44 -11.37 19.83
CA PRO A 43 3.78 -12.49 20.72
C PRO A 43 2.84 -13.68 20.50
N LYS A 44 3.40 -14.89 20.41
CA LYS A 44 2.61 -16.11 20.16
C LYS A 44 1.72 -16.49 21.33
N GLU A 45 2.09 -16.06 22.53
CA GLU A 45 1.39 -16.27 23.79
C GLU A 45 0.01 -15.61 23.81
N LEU A 46 -0.24 -14.65 22.90
CA LEU A 46 -1.55 -14.03 22.73
C LEU A 46 -2.55 -14.93 21.97
N GLU A 47 -2.07 -16.00 21.31
CA GLU A 47 -2.91 -16.97 20.60
C GLU A 47 -3.85 -16.37 19.54
N TRP A 48 -3.45 -15.25 18.91
CA TRP A 48 -4.23 -14.59 17.87
C TRP A 48 -4.28 -15.44 16.60
N ALA A 49 -5.46 -15.59 16.01
CA ALA A 49 -5.64 -16.38 14.79
C ALA A 49 -4.88 -15.77 13.61
N GLU A 50 -4.08 -16.56 12.90
CA GLU A 50 -3.33 -16.08 11.75
C GLU A 50 -4.09 -16.26 10.44
N TYR A 51 -4.20 -15.20 9.66
CA TYR A 51 -4.80 -15.20 8.32
C TYR A 51 -3.81 -14.72 7.27
N SER A 52 -3.96 -15.21 6.04
CA SER A 52 -3.17 -14.70 4.91
C SER A 52 -3.66 -13.30 4.50
N SER A 53 -2.73 -12.46 4.01
CA SER A 53 -3.09 -11.09 3.58
C SER A 53 -4.17 -11.09 2.48
N PRO A 54 -4.10 -11.94 1.43
CA PRO A 54 -5.14 -11.97 0.41
C PRO A 54 -6.52 -12.32 0.97
N LEU A 55 -6.60 -13.26 1.92
CA LEU A 55 -7.87 -13.63 2.54
C LEU A 55 -8.43 -12.50 3.38
N SER A 56 -7.59 -11.84 4.19
CA SER A 56 -8.00 -10.73 5.05
C SER A 56 -8.50 -9.53 4.23
N ILE A 57 -7.78 -9.18 3.16
CA ILE A 57 -8.17 -8.13 2.22
C ILE A 57 -9.49 -8.47 1.52
N ALA A 58 -9.61 -9.69 0.98
CA ALA A 58 -10.82 -10.12 0.29
C ALA A 58 -12.03 -10.14 1.23
N SER A 59 -11.87 -10.65 2.46
CA SER A 59 -12.93 -10.68 3.46
C SER A 59 -13.44 -9.29 3.82
N GLY A 60 -12.53 -8.36 4.10
CA GLY A 60 -12.89 -6.97 4.42
C GLY A 60 -13.57 -6.25 3.24
N LEU A 61 -13.05 -6.44 2.03
CA LEU A 61 -13.61 -5.80 0.84
C LEU A 61 -14.97 -6.39 0.45
N LEU A 62 -15.14 -7.72 0.49
CA LEU A 62 -16.41 -8.39 0.18
C LEU A 62 -17.51 -8.15 1.22
N HIS A 63 -17.14 -7.65 2.41
CA HIS A 63 -18.11 -7.16 3.39
C HIS A 63 -18.75 -5.84 2.94
N LEU A 64 -17.96 -4.94 2.35
CA LEU A 64 -18.41 -3.62 1.88
C LEU A 64 -18.91 -3.63 0.42
N HIS A 65 -18.29 -4.47 -0.42
CA HIS A 65 -18.50 -4.57 -1.86
C HIS A 65 -18.65 -6.06 -2.25
N PRO A 66 -19.83 -6.67 -2.00
CA PRO A 66 -20.04 -8.10 -2.16
C PRO A 66 -19.97 -8.60 -3.61
N ASP A 67 -20.09 -7.70 -4.58
CA ASP A 67 -20.07 -7.93 -6.03
C ASP A 67 -18.69 -7.75 -6.67
N ALA A 68 -17.66 -7.43 -5.87
CA ALA A 68 -16.30 -7.26 -6.37
C ALA A 68 -15.76 -8.55 -6.99
N LYS A 69 -15.23 -8.47 -8.22
CA LYS A 69 -14.66 -9.62 -8.95
C LYS A 69 -13.13 -9.62 -8.98
N THR A 70 -12.52 -8.46 -8.82
CA THR A 70 -11.07 -8.30 -8.85
C THR A 70 -10.67 -7.24 -7.85
N ILE A 71 -9.66 -7.54 -7.04
CA ILE A 71 -9.07 -6.62 -6.09
C ILE A 71 -7.62 -6.36 -6.51
N VAL A 72 -7.27 -5.08 -6.68
CA VAL A 72 -5.89 -4.65 -6.86
C VAL A 72 -5.46 -3.91 -5.61
N GLN A 73 -4.64 -4.56 -4.79
CA GLN A 73 -4.09 -3.95 -3.58
C GLN A 73 -2.65 -3.48 -3.87
N ILE A 74 -2.43 -2.18 -3.79
CA ILE A 74 -1.11 -1.57 -3.92
C ILE A 74 -0.60 -1.23 -2.52
N GLY A 75 0.37 -2.01 -2.03
CA GLY A 75 1.01 -1.77 -0.75
C GLY A 75 2.28 -0.95 -0.88
N GLY A 76 2.92 -0.68 0.26
CA GLY A 76 4.22 0.02 0.28
C GLY A 76 5.31 -0.76 -0.46
N GLN A 77 5.40 -2.08 -0.25
CA GLN A 77 6.50 -2.90 -0.80
C GLN A 77 6.04 -4.02 -1.72
N SER A 78 4.73 -4.26 -1.83
CA SER A 78 4.18 -5.35 -2.62
C SER A 78 2.83 -4.95 -3.18
N THR A 79 2.50 -5.51 -4.34
CA THR A 79 1.19 -5.39 -4.95
C THR A 79 0.58 -6.76 -5.12
N LEU A 80 -0.72 -6.86 -4.85
CA LEU A 80 -1.53 -8.07 -5.01
C LEU A 80 -2.64 -7.82 -6.01
N VAL A 81 -2.83 -8.76 -6.94
CA VAL A 81 -4.02 -8.83 -7.78
C VAL A 81 -4.76 -10.11 -7.41
N ILE A 82 -5.97 -9.94 -6.87
CA ILE A 82 -6.80 -11.03 -6.36
C ILE A 82 -8.02 -11.16 -7.26
N GLY A 83 -8.13 -12.28 -7.96
CA GLY A 83 -9.35 -12.68 -8.65
C GLY A 83 -10.28 -13.42 -7.68
N LEU A 84 -11.56 -13.04 -7.70
CA LEU A 84 -12.61 -13.63 -6.90
C LEU A 84 -13.53 -14.46 -7.82
N GLU A 85 -13.97 -15.61 -7.33
CA GLU A 85 -14.97 -16.44 -8.04
C GLU A 85 -16.34 -16.22 -7.41
N ASP A 86 -17.35 -15.99 -8.26
CA ASP A 86 -18.70 -15.52 -7.89
C ASP A 86 -19.39 -16.43 -6.84
N SER A 87 -19.02 -17.72 -6.76
CA SER A 87 -19.63 -18.70 -5.84
C SER A 87 -18.91 -18.87 -4.51
N LEU A 88 -17.62 -18.55 -4.42
CA LEU A 88 -16.78 -18.97 -3.29
C LEU A 88 -16.50 -17.86 -2.26
N ARG A 89 -16.82 -16.59 -2.58
CA ARG A 89 -16.55 -15.39 -1.75
C ARG A 89 -15.15 -15.43 -1.09
N LYS A 90 -14.16 -15.97 -1.80
CA LYS A 90 -12.77 -16.15 -1.33
C LYS A 90 -11.80 -15.98 -2.50
N PRO A 91 -10.51 -15.69 -2.23
CA PRO A 91 -9.49 -15.60 -3.28
C PRO A 91 -9.43 -16.90 -4.11
N TRP A 92 -9.67 -16.79 -5.42
CA TRP A 92 -9.50 -17.90 -6.37
C TRP A 92 -8.09 -17.89 -6.97
N LYS A 93 -7.63 -16.70 -7.38
CA LYS A 93 -6.31 -16.50 -7.97
C LYS A 93 -5.65 -15.30 -7.32
N VAL A 94 -4.39 -15.44 -6.92
CA VAL A 94 -3.59 -14.35 -6.38
C VAL A 94 -2.30 -14.24 -7.18
N ALA A 95 -2.08 -13.09 -7.81
CA ALA A 95 -0.80 -12.72 -8.38
C ALA A 95 -0.15 -11.66 -7.49
N SER A 96 1.18 -11.70 -7.37
CA SER A 96 1.92 -10.76 -6.54
C SER A 96 3.21 -10.30 -7.20
N ASN A 97 3.65 -9.09 -6.85
CA ASN A 97 4.97 -8.56 -7.19
C ASN A 97 5.71 -8.14 -5.90
N PRO A 98 6.44 -9.05 -5.24
CA PRO A 98 7.05 -8.77 -3.94
C PRO A 98 8.50 -8.24 -4.00
N LEU A 99 9.21 -8.42 -5.11
CA LEU A 99 10.65 -8.13 -5.20
C LEU A 99 10.97 -6.78 -5.87
N CYS A 100 10.01 -6.20 -6.59
CA CYS A 100 10.23 -5.00 -7.38
C CYS A 100 9.50 -3.80 -6.76
N ALA A 101 10.21 -2.69 -6.59
CA ALA A 101 9.59 -1.44 -6.17
C ALA A 101 8.59 -0.93 -7.20
N ALA A 102 8.82 -1.16 -8.50
CA ALA A 102 7.92 -0.70 -9.55
C ALA A 102 6.52 -1.30 -9.36
N GLY A 103 5.51 -0.43 -9.44
CA GLY A 103 4.12 -0.80 -9.18
C GLY A 103 3.74 -0.91 -7.70
N THR A 104 4.54 -0.35 -6.78
CA THR A 104 4.26 -0.29 -5.33
C THR A 104 4.36 1.15 -4.80
N GLY A 105 3.88 1.41 -3.59
CA GLY A 105 4.04 2.71 -2.93
C GLY A 105 5.50 3.15 -2.78
N ARG A 106 6.45 2.21 -2.62
CA ARG A 106 7.88 2.51 -2.53
C ARG A 106 8.43 3.14 -3.80
N PHE A 107 7.87 2.81 -4.97
CA PHE A 107 8.23 3.48 -6.21
C PHE A 107 7.83 4.96 -6.17
N LEU A 108 6.61 5.26 -5.70
CA LEU A 108 6.14 6.64 -5.58
C LEU A 108 6.97 7.42 -4.55
N GLU A 109 7.24 6.85 -3.37
CA GLU A 109 8.12 7.45 -2.36
C GLU A 109 9.50 7.79 -2.91
N GLN A 110 10.06 6.88 -3.70
CA GLN A 110 11.34 7.09 -4.35
C GLN A 110 11.30 8.26 -5.34
N GLN A 111 10.23 8.42 -6.11
CA GLN A 111 10.12 9.51 -7.07
C GLN A 111 9.85 10.85 -6.38
N ALA A 112 8.98 10.85 -5.35
CA ALA A 112 8.70 12.03 -4.52
C ALA A 112 9.98 12.61 -3.91
N TYR A 113 10.76 11.75 -3.24
CA TYR A 113 12.03 12.12 -2.63
C TYR A 113 13.01 12.73 -3.64
N ARG A 114 13.07 12.19 -4.87
CA ARG A 114 13.98 12.68 -5.92
C ARG A 114 13.58 14.04 -6.47
N LEU A 115 12.28 14.28 -6.57
CA LEU A 115 11.72 15.54 -7.05
C LEU A 115 11.64 16.60 -5.95
N GLY A 116 12.04 16.26 -4.71
CA GLY A 116 12.04 17.19 -3.58
C GLY A 116 10.63 17.53 -3.08
N ILE A 117 9.66 16.63 -3.29
CA ILE A 117 8.26 16.80 -2.88
C ILE A 117 7.88 15.80 -1.80
N SER A 118 6.82 16.12 -1.05
CA SER A 118 6.22 15.19 -0.10
C SER A 118 5.40 14.12 -0.84
N MET A 119 5.12 13.00 -0.15
CA MET A 119 4.23 11.97 -0.70
C MET A 119 2.78 12.44 -0.72
N GLU A 120 2.45 13.31 0.21
CA GLU A 120 1.13 13.91 0.40
C GLU A 120 0.79 14.85 -0.78
N ASP A 121 1.80 15.56 -1.32
CA ASP A 121 1.63 16.45 -2.48
C ASP A 121 1.62 15.72 -3.82
N PHE A 122 2.09 14.47 -3.85
CA PHE A 122 2.38 13.73 -5.10
C PHE A 122 1.16 13.69 -6.03
N ALA A 123 0.02 13.23 -5.53
CA ALA A 123 -1.19 13.08 -6.34
C ALA A 123 -1.73 14.45 -6.79
N SER A 124 -1.75 15.43 -5.90
CA SER A 124 -2.24 16.78 -6.19
C SER A 124 -1.39 17.47 -7.27
N LEU A 125 -0.06 17.32 -7.22
CA LEU A 125 0.84 17.84 -8.24
C LEU A 125 0.70 17.10 -9.57
N ALA A 126 0.56 15.78 -9.56
CA ALA A 126 0.32 15.00 -10.78
C ALA A 126 -0.94 15.46 -11.53
N LEU A 127 -2.02 15.74 -10.79
CA LEU A 127 -3.29 16.22 -11.35
C LEU A 127 -3.23 17.64 -11.93
N GLN A 128 -2.17 18.40 -11.67
CA GLN A 128 -1.93 19.71 -12.30
C GLN A 128 -1.28 19.59 -13.69
N CYS A 129 -0.99 18.39 -14.17
CA CYS A 129 -0.45 18.19 -15.51
C CYS A 129 -1.43 18.70 -16.57
N GLU A 130 -1.02 19.72 -17.31
CA GLU A 130 -1.73 20.21 -18.49
C GLU A 130 -1.10 19.63 -19.76
N GLY A 131 -1.93 19.05 -20.63
CA GLY A 131 -1.48 18.47 -21.89
C GLY A 131 -0.96 17.03 -21.77
N ALA A 132 -0.15 16.62 -22.75
CA ALA A 132 0.36 15.26 -22.82
C ALA A 132 1.58 15.07 -21.90
N PRO A 133 1.56 14.10 -20.96
CA PRO A 133 2.69 13.84 -20.08
C PRO A 133 3.90 13.31 -20.89
N PRO A 134 5.14 13.62 -20.46
CA PRO A 134 6.33 13.02 -21.04
C PRO A 134 6.35 11.51 -20.79
N ARG A 135 6.96 10.76 -21.72
CA ARG A 135 7.14 9.33 -21.53
C ARG A 135 8.22 9.05 -20.49
N ILE A 136 7.86 8.31 -19.43
CA ILE A 136 8.79 7.82 -18.40
C ILE A 136 8.80 6.30 -18.41
N ALA A 137 9.98 5.70 -18.36
CA ALA A 137 10.19 4.26 -18.28
C ALA A 137 9.88 3.70 -16.88
N ALA A 138 8.60 3.73 -16.49
CA ALA A 138 8.11 3.36 -15.15
C ALA A 138 8.22 1.85 -14.81
N ARG A 139 8.60 1.00 -15.75
CA ARG A 139 8.80 -0.46 -15.53
C ARG A 139 9.87 -0.79 -14.49
N CYS A 140 10.84 0.11 -14.27
CA CYS A 140 11.93 -0.06 -13.32
C CYS A 140 12.21 1.28 -12.65
N SER A 141 12.27 1.30 -11.32
CA SER A 141 12.55 2.54 -10.56
C SER A 141 13.92 3.14 -10.91
N VAL A 142 14.87 2.33 -11.35
CA VAL A 142 16.20 2.79 -11.79
C VAL A 142 16.12 3.56 -13.11
N PHE A 143 15.34 3.09 -14.08
CA PHE A 143 15.18 3.79 -15.35
C PHE A 143 14.27 5.00 -15.23
N ALA A 144 13.19 4.88 -14.45
CA ALA A 144 12.34 6.02 -14.13
C ALA A 144 13.14 7.18 -13.51
N LYS A 145 14.11 6.87 -12.62
CA LYS A 145 15.04 7.88 -12.10
C LYS A 145 15.80 8.61 -13.21
N THR A 146 16.38 7.87 -14.15
CA THR A 146 17.17 8.47 -15.22
C THR A 146 16.32 9.41 -16.09
N ASP A 147 15.10 8.98 -16.43
CA ASP A 147 14.18 9.79 -17.22
C ASP A 147 13.76 11.06 -16.46
N LEU A 148 13.42 10.95 -15.17
CA LEU A 148 13.05 12.10 -14.34
C LEU A 148 14.18 13.14 -14.26
N ILE A 149 15.43 12.71 -14.08
CA ILE A 149 16.58 13.63 -14.05
C ILE A 149 16.72 14.34 -15.40
N HIS A 150 16.61 13.61 -16.50
CA HIS A 150 16.71 14.19 -17.85
C HIS A 150 15.59 15.19 -18.14
N LEU A 151 14.36 14.88 -17.73
CA LEU A 151 13.20 15.77 -17.90
C LEU A 151 13.34 17.03 -17.03
N GLN A 152 13.85 16.89 -15.80
CA GLN A 152 14.13 18.03 -14.94
C GLN A 152 15.20 18.96 -15.55
N GLN A 153 16.26 18.39 -16.14
CA GLN A 153 17.30 19.17 -16.85
C GLN A 153 16.75 19.91 -18.08
N LYS A 154 15.68 19.39 -18.70
CA LYS A 154 14.96 20.04 -19.80
C LYS A 154 13.95 21.09 -19.33
N GLY A 155 13.79 21.30 -18.02
CA GLY A 155 12.83 22.25 -17.47
C GLY A 155 11.37 21.78 -17.53
N VAL A 156 11.12 20.47 -17.65
CA VAL A 156 9.76 19.93 -17.59
C VAL A 156 9.20 20.14 -16.19
N SER A 157 7.92 20.54 -16.11
CA SER A 157 7.26 20.80 -14.82
C SER A 157 7.13 19.53 -14.00
N VAL A 158 7.15 19.68 -12.66
CA VAL A 158 7.01 18.55 -11.72
C VAL A 158 5.66 17.84 -11.94
N GLY A 159 4.56 18.58 -12.09
CA GLY A 159 3.25 17.97 -12.32
C GLY A 159 3.21 17.09 -13.57
N ALA A 160 3.82 17.54 -14.68
CA ALA A 160 3.92 16.74 -15.89
C ALA A 160 4.76 15.47 -15.70
N MET A 161 5.84 15.52 -14.91
CA MET A 161 6.68 14.36 -14.63
C MET A 161 6.03 13.31 -13.71
N LEU A 162 4.93 13.65 -13.02
CA LEU A 162 4.26 12.78 -12.05
C LEU A 162 3.03 12.05 -12.60
N TYR A 163 2.46 12.52 -13.71
CA TYR A 163 1.25 11.99 -14.35
C TYR A 163 1.56 10.75 -15.20
#